data_AF-A0A8E0KM01-F1
#
_entry.id   AF-A0A8E0KM01-F1
#
_cell.length_a   1.000
_cell.length_b   1.000
_cell.length_c   1.000
_cell.angle_alpha   90.00
_cell.angle_beta   90.00
_cell.angle_gamma   90.00
#
_symmetry.space_group_name_H-M   'P 1'
#
loop_
_entity.id
_entity.type
_entity.pdbx_description
1 polymer ?
#
loop_
_entity_poly.entity_id
_entity_poly.type
_entity_poly.pdbx_seq_one_letter_code
_entity_poly.pdbx_strand_id
1 'polypeptide(L)' 'MLSIDWRSPAAYGHTKYIPAAGFAWEYLRRNGDYRQDFQTIVTGGSSGPDLDAFADRWGLRFSVRPRRAA' A
#
# COMPACT_ATOMS: atom_id res chain seq x y z
N MET A 1 26.42 16.19 2.99
CA MET A 1 25.72 14.92 3.22
C MET A 1 25.32 14.86 4.69
N LEU A 2 24.05 14.58 4.99
CA LEU A 2 23.64 14.35 6.38
C LEU A 2 24.38 13.12 6.91
N SER A 3 25.19 13.30 7.97
CA SER A 3 25.81 12.19 8.69
C SER A 3 24.74 11.55 9.57
N ILE A 4 23.95 10.66 8.99
CA ILE A 4 22.93 9.91 9.73
C ILE A 4 23.62 8.71 10.38
N ASP A 5 23.70 8.72 11.71
CA ASP A 5 24.03 7.51 12.47
C ASP A 5 22.79 6.60 12.51
N TRP A 6 22.68 5.75 11.50
CA TRP A 6 21.56 4.81 11.34
C TRP A 6 21.49 3.75 12.44
N ARG A 7 22.51 3.62 13.30
CA ARG A 7 22.46 2.71 14.46
C ARG A 7 21.99 3.40 15.74
N SER A 8 21.95 4.73 15.77
CA SER A 8 21.50 5.47 16.94
C SER A 8 20.00 5.22 17.20
N PRO A 9 19.62 4.62 18.35
CA PRO A 9 18.21 4.40 18.68
C PRO A 9 17.42 5.71 18.77
N ALA A 10 18.08 6.81 19.16
CA ALA A 10 17.47 8.14 19.25
C ALA A 10 16.97 8.64 17.90
N ALA A 11 17.63 8.27 16.80
CA ALA A 11 17.19 8.63 15.44
C ALA A 11 15.81 8.04 15.09
N TYR A 12 15.39 6.95 15.76
CA TYR A 12 14.13 6.26 15.53
C TYR A 12 13.09 6.49 16.62
N GLY A 13 13.30 7.42 17.57
CA GLY A 13 12.32 7.68 18.64
C GLY A 13 10.91 7.96 18.11
N HIS A 14 10.82 8.63 16.96
CA HIS A 14 9.55 8.95 16.28
C HIS A 14 8.81 7.74 15.71
N THR A 15 9.50 6.62 15.39
CA THR A 15 8.87 5.45 14.76
C THR A 15 7.88 4.76 15.69
N LYS A 16 8.04 4.93 17.01
CA LYS A 16 7.12 4.45 18.04
C LYS A 16 5.71 5.05 17.93
N TYR A 17 5.59 6.22 17.29
CA TYR A 17 4.33 6.93 17.14
C TYR A 17 3.75 6.81 15.73
N ILE A 18 4.43 6.09 14.81
CA ILE A 18 3.89 5.85 13.48
C ILE A 18 2.75 4.85 13.60
N PRO A 19 1.55 5.16 13.08
CA PRO A 19 0.45 4.20 13.04
C PRO A 19 0.88 2.94 12.28
N ALA A 20 0.64 1.76 12.87
CA ALA A 20 1.06 0.48 12.29
C ALA A 20 0.57 0.29 10.84
N ALA A 21 -0.68 0.70 10.56
CA ALA A 21 -1.25 0.66 9.22
C ALA A 21 -0.50 1.59 8.23
N GLY A 22 -0.11 2.78 8.68
CA GLY A 22 0.69 3.71 7.87
C GLY A 22 2.09 3.16 7.58
N PHE A 23 2.71 2.52 8.57
CA PHE A 23 4.01 1.88 8.39
C PHE A 23 3.94 0.70 7.42
N ALA A 24 2.93 -0.17 7.54
CA ALA A 24 2.70 -1.27 6.61
C ALA A 24 2.45 -0.77 5.18
N TRP A 25 1.69 0.32 5.03
CA TRP A 25 1.43 0.94 3.73
C TRP A 25 2.71 1.46 3.05
N GLU A 26 3.65 2.03 3.81
CA GLU A 26 4.93 2.49 3.27
C GLU A 26 5.75 1.33 2.66
N TYR A 27 5.70 0.14 3.26
CA TYR A 27 6.35 -1.05 2.69
C TYR A 27 5.65 -1.48 1.39
N LEU A 28 4.32 -1.58 1.43
CA LEU A 28 3.50 -2.06 0.33
C LEU A 28 3.61 -1.16 -0.92
N ARG A 29 3.52 0.17 -0.77
CA ARG A 29 3.61 1.10 -1.92
C ARG A 29 5.00 1.15 -2.58
N ARG A 30 6.02 0.58 -1.95
CA ARG A 30 7.38 0.44 -2.50
C ARG A 30 7.62 -0.90 -3.17
N ASN A 31 6.75 -1.89 -2.95
CA ASN A 31 6.81 -3.18 -3.61
C ASN A 31 6.49 -3.02 -5.12
N GLY A 32 7.35 -3.56 -5.98
CA GLY A 32 7.20 -3.48 -7.43
C GLY A 32 6.00 -4.26 -7.95
N ASP A 33 5.80 -5.48 -7.46
CA ASP A 33 4.68 -6.34 -7.83
C ASP A 33 3.35 -5.68 -7.43
N TYR A 34 3.30 -5.08 -6.24
CA TYR A 34 2.11 -4.33 -5.80
C TYR A 34 1.76 -3.22 -6.78
N ARG A 35 2.77 -2.45 -7.22
CA ARG A 35 2.55 -1.34 -8.16
C ARG A 35 2.03 -1.84 -9.50
N GLN A 36 2.56 -2.96 -9.99
CA GLN A 36 2.13 -3.55 -11.24
C GLN A 36 0.68 -4.05 -11.13
N ASP A 37 0.36 -4.85 -10.12
CA ASP A 37 -1.00 -5.35 -9.88
C ASP A 37 -2.01 -4.21 -9.73
N PHE A 38 -1.65 -3.18 -8.94
CA PHE A 38 -2.49 -2.02 -8.74
C PHE A 38 -2.73 -1.25 -10.05
N GLN A 39 -1.71 -1.08 -10.89
CA GLN A 39 -1.86 -0.46 -12.21
C GLN A 39 -2.77 -1.29 -13.13
N THR A 40 -2.66 -2.62 -13.11
CA THR A 40 -3.55 -3.50 -13.87
C THR A 40 -5.01 -3.31 -13.46
N ILE A 41 -5.29 -3.23 -12.16
CA ILE A 41 -6.65 -3.02 -11.64
C ILE A 41 -7.21 -1.65 -12.04
N VAL A 42 -6.40 -0.59 -11.91
CA VAL A 42 -6.84 0.78 -12.19
C VAL A 42 -7.00 1.06 -13.67
N THR A 43 -6.17 0.47 -14.53
CA THR A 43 -6.18 0.75 -15.98
C THR A 43 -7.03 -0.24 -16.78
N GLY A 44 -7.05 -1.52 -16.38
CA GLY A 44 -7.71 -2.59 -17.12
C GLY A 44 -9.19 -2.75 -16.82
N GLY A 45 -9.69 -2.13 -15.75
CA GLY A 45 -11.01 -2.43 -15.23
C GLY A 45 -11.02 -3.82 -14.59
N SER A 46 -11.09 -3.85 -13.26
CA SER A 46 -11.08 -5.09 -12.49
C SER A 46 -12.49 -5.62 -12.26
N SER A 47 -12.71 -6.91 -12.48
CA SER A 47 -13.91 -7.61 -12.06
C SER A 47 -13.93 -7.85 -10.54
N GLY A 48 -15.07 -8.23 -9.98
CA GLY A 48 -15.18 -8.59 -8.55
C GLY A 48 -14.14 -9.64 -8.11
N PRO A 49 -13.99 -10.76 -8.84
CA PRO A 49 -12.96 -11.76 -8.55
C PRO A 49 -11.52 -11.24 -8.58
N ASP A 50 -11.19 -10.32 -9.49
CA ASP A 50 -9.84 -9.73 -9.55
C ASP A 50 -9.53 -8.91 -8.30
N LEU A 51 -10.55 -8.22 -7.76
CA LEU A 51 -10.42 -7.44 -6.53
C LEU A 51 -10.34 -8.32 -5.28
N ASP A 52 -11.02 -9.46 -5.27
CA ASP A 52 -10.90 -10.45 -4.19
C ASP A 52 -9.51 -11.08 -4.18
N ALA A 53 -9.00 -11.50 -5.34
CA ALA A 53 -7.63 -12.02 -5.46
C ALA A 53 -6.58 -10.98 -5.04
N PHE A 54 -6.78 -9.72 -5.40
CA PHE A 54 -5.92 -8.63 -4.96
C PHE A 54 -5.96 -8.43 -3.44
N ALA A 55 -7.15 -8.49 -2.85
CA ALA A 55 -7.33 -8.37 -1.41
C ALA A 55 -6.70 -9.52 -0.64
N ASP A 56 -6.80 -10.75 -1.14
CA ASP A 56 -6.20 -11.92 -0.53
C ASP A 56 -4.67 -11.86 -0.59
N ARG A 57 -4.10 -11.34 -1.70
CA ARG A 57 -2.65 -11.19 -1.86
C ARG A 57 -2.07 -10.04 -1.03
N TRP A 58 -2.73 -8.88 -1.02
CA TRP A 58 -2.15 -7.65 -0.48
C TRP A 58 -2.79 -7.16 0.83
N GLY A 59 -3.89 -7.79 1.27
CA GLY A 59 -4.63 -7.39 2.47
C GLY A 59 -5.41 -6.07 2.32
N LEU A 60 -5.58 -5.58 1.09
CA LEU A 60 -6.26 -4.32 0.80
C LEU A 60 -7.54 -4.55 -0.01
N ARG A 61 -8.65 -3.97 0.46
CA ARG A 61 -9.90 -3.90 -0.31
C ARG A 61 -10.20 -2.47 -0.70
N PHE A 62 -10.47 -2.25 -1.98
CA PHE A 62 -10.98 -0.99 -2.49
C PHE A 62 -12.48 -1.13 -2.74
N SER A 63 -13.29 -0.21 -2.22
CA SER A 63 -14.70 -0.16 -2.61
C SER A 63 -14.79 0.14 -4.10
N VAL A 64 -15.37 -0.80 -4.86
CA VAL A 64 -15.74 -0.55 -6.26
C VAL A 64 -16.65 0.67 -6.27
N ARG A 65 -16.24 1.72 -6.95
CA ARG A 65 -17.08 2.92 -7.08
C ARG A 65 -18.39 2.45 -7.73
N PRO A 66 -19.56 2.68 -7.10
CA PRO A 66 -20.82 2.28 -7.73
C PRO A 66 -20.89 2.98 -9.09
N ARG A 67 -21.22 2.22 -10.13
CA ARG A 67 -21.44 2.76 -11.47
C ARG A 67 -22.49 3.86 -11.34
N ARG A 68 -22.10 5.12 -11.54
CA ARG A 68 -23.07 6.22 -11.64
C ARG A 68 -24.04 5.83 -12.76
N ALA A 69 -25.29 5.57 -12.40
CA ALA A 69 -26.36 5.47 -13.40
C ALA A 69 -26.47 6.85 -14.07
N ALA A 70 -26.47 6.85 -15.41
CA ALA A 70 -26.65 8.04 -16.24
C ALA A 70 -28.07 8.59 -16.09
#